data_AF-A0A1L6ZPA7-F1
#
_entry.id   AF-A0A1L6ZPA7-F1
#
_cell.length_a   1.000
_cell.length_b   1.000
_cell.length_c   1.000
_cell.angle_alpha   90.00
_cell.angle_beta   90.00
_cell.angle_gamma   90.00
#
_symmetry.space_group_name_H-M   'P 1'
#
loop_
_entity.id
_entity.type
_entity.pdbx_description
1 polymer ?
#
loop_
_entity_poly.entity_id
_entity_poly.type
_entity_poly.pdbx_seq_one_letter_code
_entity_poly.pdbx_strand_id
1 'polypeptide(L)'
;MELKMDSIFSGLVALILIFGVMFVVTGVIHDKEENEILEKGKDRKALVIDKVKIKDNNIIPIVAGSVVIFNDNSKVDYSLKIDLDHKSYELNVNKRVFDEYEIGSNINVKLFDGKVRVAQ
;
A
#
# COMPACT_ATOMS: atom_id res chain seq x y z
N MET A 1 -33.27 42.35 8.68
CA MET A 1 -32.57 41.30 9.45
C MET A 1 -31.73 40.53 8.45
N GLU A 2 -30.53 41.04 8.17
CA GLU A 2 -29.61 40.45 7.18
C GLU A 2 -28.92 39.24 7.83
N LEU A 3 -29.31 38.05 7.39
CA LEU A 3 -28.66 36.81 7.78
C LEU A 3 -27.40 36.64 6.91
N LYS A 4 -26.25 36.85 7.55
CA LYS A 4 -24.90 36.56 7.06
C LYS A 4 -24.86 35.21 6.31
N MET A 5 -24.80 35.26 4.99
CA MET A 5 -24.72 34.07 4.12
C MET A 5 -23.28 33.78 3.64
N ASP A 6 -22.30 34.55 4.10
CA ASP A 6 -20.89 34.42 3.69
C ASP A 6 -20.07 33.43 4.56
N SER A 7 -20.57 33.05 5.73
CA SER A 7 -19.79 32.26 6.69
C SER A 7 -19.70 30.76 6.36
N ILE A 8 -20.67 30.23 5.62
CA ILE A 8 -20.79 28.78 5.38
C ILE A 8 -19.93 28.34 4.19
N PHE A 9 -19.83 29.20 3.17
CA PHE A 9 -19.05 28.93 1.96
C PHE A 9 -17.54 28.99 2.22
N SER A 10 -17.07 29.90 3.08
CA SER A 10 -15.66 29.98 3.49
C SER A 10 -15.19 28.75 4.28
N GLY A 11 -16.05 28.22 5.17
CA GLY A 11 -15.72 27.04 5.99
C GLY A 11 -15.59 25.75 5.17
N LEU A 12 -16.44 25.55 4.16
CA LEU A 12 -16.41 24.36 3.32
C LEU A 12 -15.17 24.34 2.39
N VAL A 13 -14.79 25.49 1.83
CA VAL A 13 -13.59 25.63 0.99
C VAL A 13 -12.31 25.43 1.80
N ALA A 14 -12.26 25.96 3.03
CA ALA A 14 -11.14 25.72 3.95
C ALA A 14 -11.02 24.24 4.32
N LEU A 15 -12.13 23.53 4.53
CA LEU A 15 -12.12 22.09 4.84
C LEU A 15 -11.56 21.26 3.67
N ILE A 16 -11.99 21.55 2.43
CA ILE A 16 -11.52 20.84 1.22
C ILE A 16 -10.01 21.05 1.02
N LEU A 17 -9.50 22.26 1.27
CA LEU A 17 -8.07 22.53 1.17
C LEU A 17 -7.25 21.78 2.23
N ILE A 18 -7.73 21.71 3.47
CA ILE A 18 -7.02 21.00 4.55
C ILE A 18 -6.94 19.49 4.25
N PHE A 19 -8.05 18.87 3.85
CA PHE A 19 -8.05 17.45 3.49
C PHE A 19 -7.25 17.16 2.21
N GLY A 20 -7.32 18.04 1.21
CA GLY A 20 -6.54 17.93 -0.03
C GLY A 20 -5.03 18.00 0.22
N VAL A 21 -4.56 18.94 1.04
CA VAL A 21 -3.14 19.08 1.39
C VAL A 21 -2.66 17.88 2.19
N MET A 22 -3.44 17.38 3.14
CA MET A 22 -3.06 16.20 3.94
C MET A 22 -2.87 14.96 3.08
N PHE A 23 -3.75 14.74 2.09
CA PHE A 23 -3.67 13.59 1.17
C PHE A 23 -2.41 13.63 0.29
N VAL A 24 -2.06 14.83 -0.22
CA VAL A 24 -0.85 15.03 -1.04
C VAL A 24 0.42 14.80 -0.22
N VAL A 25 0.48 15.29 1.03
CA VAL A 25 1.66 15.12 1.89
C VAL A 25 1.92 13.64 2.20
N THR A 26 0.87 12.86 2.50
CA THR A 26 1.05 11.41 2.77
C THR A 26 1.52 10.60 1.56
N GLY A 27 1.09 10.97 0.34
CA GLY A 27 1.57 10.30 -0.88
C GLY A 27 3.07 10.53 -1.13
N VAL A 28 3.51 11.79 -1.01
CA VAL A 28 4.92 12.18 -1.27
C VAL A 28 5.90 11.54 -0.28
N ILE A 29 5.49 11.32 0.97
CA ILE A 29 6.37 10.72 2.00
C ILE A 29 6.61 9.22 1.74
N HIS A 30 5.58 8.48 1.28
CA HIS A 30 5.71 7.05 1.00
C HIS A 30 6.67 6.77 -0.16
N ASP A 31 6.56 7.56 -1.23
CA ASP A 31 7.38 7.40 -2.43
C ASP A 31 8.86 7.75 -2.16
N LYS A 32 9.13 8.67 -1.21
CA LYS A 32 10.50 9.07 -0.88
C LYS A 32 11.27 7.99 -0.11
N GLU A 33 10.64 7.34 0.86
CA GLU A 33 11.29 6.24 1.59
C GLU A 33 11.58 5.04 0.69
N GLU A 34 10.65 4.71 -0.21
CA GLU A 34 10.82 3.60 -1.14
C GLU A 34 11.98 3.85 -2.11
N ASN A 35 12.04 5.05 -2.69
CA ASN A 35 13.14 5.43 -3.57
C ASN A 35 14.50 5.42 -2.85
N GLU A 36 14.56 5.85 -1.59
CA GLU A 36 15.83 5.83 -0.85
C GLU A 36 16.36 4.41 -0.60
N ILE A 37 15.48 3.44 -0.32
CA ILE A 37 15.88 2.03 -0.18
C ILE A 37 16.35 1.48 -1.53
N LEU A 38 15.67 1.83 -2.62
CA LEU A 38 16.03 1.37 -3.95
C LEU A 38 17.34 1.99 -4.45
N GLU A 39 17.66 3.23 -4.09
CA GLU A 39 18.89 3.91 -4.51
C GLU A 39 20.09 3.57 -3.61
N LYS A 40 19.90 3.55 -2.29
CA LYS A 40 21.00 3.42 -1.30
C LYS A 40 21.12 2.03 -0.69
N GLY A 41 20.14 1.16 -0.90
CA GLY A 41 20.13 -0.19 -0.36
C GLY A 41 21.18 -1.08 -0.99
N LYS A 42 21.71 -2.00 -0.20
CA LYS A 42 22.69 -2.99 -0.68
C LYS A 42 21.95 -4.18 -1.28
N ASP A 43 22.39 -4.60 -2.47
CA ASP A 43 21.88 -5.82 -3.09
C ASP A 43 22.24 -7.05 -2.24
N ARG A 44 21.23 -7.89 -2.04
CA ARG A 44 21.29 -9.11 -1.27
C ARG A 44 20.45 -10.18 -1.94
N LYS A 45 20.83 -11.44 -1.72
CA LYS A 45 20.01 -12.60 -2.08
C LYS A 45 19.35 -13.12 -0.80
N ALA A 46 18.03 -13.23 -0.82
CA ALA A 46 17.25 -13.78 0.27
C ALA A 46 16.55 -15.06 -0.20
N LEU A 47 16.35 -16.01 0.71
CA LEU A 47 15.65 -17.25 0.43
C LEU A 47 14.15 -17.05 0.68
N VAL A 48 13.29 -17.37 -0.29
CA VAL A 48 11.85 -17.37 -0.07
C VAL A 48 11.49 -18.60 0.78
N ILE A 49 10.95 -18.38 1.97
CA ILE A 49 10.62 -19.44 2.92
C ILE A 49 9.12 -19.69 3.06
N ASP A 50 8.28 -18.71 2.68
CA ASP A 50 6.82 -18.86 2.71
C ASP A 50 6.13 -17.88 1.75
N LYS A 51 4.86 -18.16 1.42
CA LYS A 51 4.01 -17.36 0.52
C LYS A 51 2.59 -17.28 1.08
N VAL A 52 2.08 -16.06 1.28
CA VAL A 52 0.72 -15.83 1.78
C VAL A 52 -0.08 -15.03 0.77
N LYS A 53 -1.30 -15.50 0.47
CA LYS A 53 -2.29 -14.80 -0.35
C LYS A 53 -3.50 -14.51 0.52
N ILE A 54 -3.75 -13.23 0.79
CA ILE A 54 -4.88 -12.78 1.60
C ILE A 54 -5.95 -12.25 0.66
N LYS A 55 -7.15 -12.83 0.74
CA LYS A 55 -8.31 -12.36 -0.02
C LYS A 55 -9.29 -11.69 0.94
N ASP A 56 -9.34 -10.37 0.92
CA ASP A 56 -10.35 -9.61 1.66
C ASP A 56 -11.60 -9.48 0.80
N ASN A 57 -12.62 -10.25 1.15
CA ASN A 57 -13.93 -10.16 0.51
C ASN A 57 -14.74 -9.03 1.17
N ASN A 58 -14.47 -7.78 0.81
CA ASN A 58 -15.33 -6.66 1.18
C ASN A 58 -16.48 -6.51 0.17
N ILE A 59 -17.63 -7.08 0.53
CA ILE A 59 -18.88 -6.87 -0.19
C ILE A 59 -19.59 -5.68 0.46
N ILE A 60 -19.64 -4.55 -0.25
CA ILE A 60 -20.33 -3.35 0.23
C ILE A 60 -21.69 -3.26 -0.49
N PRO A 61 -22.82 -3.35 0.21
CA PRO A 61 -24.13 -3.09 -0.39
C PRO A 61 -24.28 -1.59 -0.64
N ILE A 62 -24.48 -1.22 -1.90
CA ILE A 62 -24.84 0.13 -2.32
C ILE A 62 -26.34 0.14 -2.56
N VAL A 63 -27.07 0.94 -1.78
CA VAL A 63 -28.53 1.11 -1.94
C VAL A 63 -28.80 2.39 -2.72
N ALA A 64 -29.42 2.26 -3.90
CA ALA A 64 -29.86 3.37 -4.72
C ALA A 64 -31.37 3.22 -5.01
N GLY A 65 -32.20 3.92 -4.25
CA GLY A 65 -33.65 3.77 -4.30
C GLY A 65 -34.09 2.39 -3.77
N SER A 66 -34.86 1.64 -4.56
CA SER A 66 -35.32 0.28 -4.26
C SER A 66 -34.38 -0.83 -4.75
N VAL A 67 -33.22 -0.47 -5.30
CA VAL A 67 -32.24 -1.42 -5.84
C VAL A 67 -31.05 -1.51 -4.89
N VAL A 68 -30.68 -2.74 -4.52
CA VAL A 68 -29.45 -3.06 -3.78
C VAL A 68 -28.44 -3.63 -4.77
N ILE A 69 -27.32 -2.95 -4.95
CA ILE A 69 -26.20 -3.40 -5.78
C ILE A 69 -25.07 -3.82 -4.84
N PHE A 70 -24.60 -5.05 -4.95
CA PHE A 70 -23.42 -5.50 -4.22
C PHE A 70 -22.18 -5.14 -5.02
N ASN A 71 -21.34 -4.25 -4.49
CA ASN A 71 -20.04 -3.98 -5.08
C ASN A 71 -19.04 -4.96 -4.48
N ASP A 72 -18.52 -5.87 -5.31
CA ASP A 72 -17.41 -6.75 -4.94
C ASP A 72 -16.12 -5.92 -5.03
N ASN A 73 -15.72 -5.36 -3.91
CA ASN A 73 -14.48 -4.59 -3.80
C ASN A 73 -13.38 -5.47 -3.19
N SER A 74 -13.32 -6.75 -3.60
CA SER A 74 -12.34 -7.68 -3.06
C SER A 74 -10.93 -7.25 -3.40
N LYS A 75 -10.13 -7.04 -2.35
CA LYS A 75 -8.68 -6.81 -2.47
C LYS A 75 -7.97 -8.13 -2.25
N VAL A 76 -6.98 -8.38 -3.10
CA VAL A 76 -6.10 -9.54 -2.93
C VAL A 76 -4.70 -9.02 -2.67
N ASP A 77 -4.24 -9.23 -1.44
CA ASP A 77 -2.89 -8.89 -1.01
C ASP A 77 -1.99 -10.13 -1.12
N TYR A 78 -0.77 -9.90 -1.61
CA TYR A 78 0.24 -10.94 -1.80
C TYR A 78 1.46 -10.63 -0.95
N SER A 79 1.88 -11.59 -0.14
CA SER A 79 3.02 -11.47 0.76
C SER A 79 4.00 -12.62 0.55
N LEU A 80 5.29 -12.30 0.55
CA LEU A 80 6.39 -13.27 0.56
C LEU A 80 7.12 -13.17 1.89
N LYS A 81 7.36 -14.32 2.53
CA LYS A 81 8.28 -14.38 3.67
C LYS A 81 9.64 -14.83 3.18
N ILE A 82 10.67 -14.08 3.55
CA ILE A 82 12.05 -14.35 3.13
C ILE A 82 12.96 -14.52 4.35
N ASP A 83 13.97 -15.37 4.23
CA ASP A 83 15.12 -15.41 5.12
C ASP A 83 16.29 -14.65 4.50
N LEU A 84 16.77 -13.65 5.21
CA LEU A 84 17.92 -12.83 4.84
C LEU A 84 18.82 -12.70 6.07
N ASP A 85 20.09 -13.11 5.94
CA ASP A 85 21.08 -13.05 7.03
C ASP A 85 20.57 -13.67 8.34
N HIS A 86 19.88 -14.82 8.25
CA HIS A 86 19.25 -15.54 9.37
C HIS A 86 18.14 -14.78 10.09
N LYS A 87 17.54 -13.79 9.43
CA LYS A 87 16.36 -13.06 9.90
C LYS A 87 15.23 -13.22 8.90
N SER A 88 14.03 -13.46 9.42
CA SER A 88 12.82 -13.49 8.61
C SER A 88 12.25 -12.10 8.39
N TYR A 89 11.91 -11.79 7.14
CA TYR A 89 11.21 -10.58 6.74
C TYR A 89 9.94 -10.93 5.99
N GLU A 90 8.93 -10.08 6.11
CA GLU A 90 7.70 -10.18 5.35
C GLU A 90 7.63 -9.04 4.34
N LEU A 91 7.41 -9.39 3.07
CA LEU A 91 7.40 -8.46 1.94
C LEU A 91 6.03 -8.48 1.28
N ASN A 92 5.32 -7.34 1.36
CA ASN A 92 4.17 -7.09 0.50
C ASN A 92 4.65 -6.89 -0.93
N VAL A 93 4.15 -7.71 -1.84
CA VAL A 93 4.56 -7.71 -3.25
C VAL A 93 3.34 -7.65 -4.16
N ASN A 94 3.54 -7.29 -5.42
CA ASN A 94 2.49 -7.41 -6.42
C ASN A 94 2.34 -8.87 -6.87
N LYS A 95 1.20 -9.16 -7.53
CA LYS A 95 0.88 -10.50 -8.05
C LYS A 95 1.99 -11.08 -8.95
N ARG A 96 2.61 -10.26 -9.81
CA ARG A 96 3.64 -10.74 -10.74
C ARG A 96 4.84 -11.32 -9.98
N VAL A 97 5.37 -10.56 -9.02
CA VAL A 97 6.47 -11.02 -8.16
C VAL A 97 6.05 -12.23 -7.34
N PHE A 98 4.82 -12.24 -6.81
CA PHE A 98 4.31 -13.40 -6.10
C PHE A 98 4.27 -14.66 -6.97
N ASP A 99 3.80 -14.56 -8.21
CA ASP A 99 3.70 -15.70 -9.13
C ASP A 99 5.08 -16.15 -9.66
N GLU A 100 6.07 -15.25 -9.72
CA GLU A 100 7.42 -15.50 -10.24
C GLU A 100 8.31 -16.33 -9.29
N TYR A 101 8.23 -16.09 -7.98
CA TYR A 101 9.12 -16.71 -7.01
C TYR A 101 8.48 -17.89 -6.28
N GLU A 102 9.18 -19.02 -6.22
CA GLU A 102 8.75 -20.23 -5.49
C GLU A 102 9.39 -20.31 -4.10
N ILE A 103 8.78 -21.07 -3.18
CA ILE A 103 9.38 -21.39 -1.89
C ILE A 103 10.65 -22.21 -2.13
N GLY A 104 11.74 -21.84 -1.47
CA GLY A 104 13.08 -22.41 -1.69
C GLY A 104 13.88 -21.72 -2.79
N SER A 105 13.29 -20.78 -3.53
CA SER A 105 14.01 -19.96 -4.51
C SER A 105 14.70 -18.76 -3.86
N ASN A 106 15.73 -18.25 -4.54
CA ASN A 106 16.40 -17.02 -4.12
C ASN A 106 15.78 -15.81 -4.83
N ILE A 107 15.49 -14.75 -4.06
CA ILE A 107 15.01 -13.46 -4.54
C ILE A 107 16.07 -12.38 -4.30
N ASN A 108 16.26 -11.49 -5.27
CA ASN A 108 17.13 -10.33 -5.10
C ASN A 108 16.37 -9.22 -4.37
N VAL A 109 16.97 -8.71 -3.30
CA VAL A 109 16.39 -7.67 -2.46
C VAL A 109 17.41 -6.60 -2.13
N LYS A 110 16.92 -5.39 -1.86
CA LYS A 110 17.72 -4.30 -1.30
C LYS A 110 17.42 -4.15 0.18
N LEU A 111 18.47 -4.16 0.99
CA LEU A 111 18.41 -3.88 2.43
C LEU A 111 18.98 -2.48 2.69
N PHE A 112 18.17 -1.62 3.29
CA PHE A 112 18.58 -0.29 3.75
C PHE A 112 17.90 0.02 5.07
N ASP A 113 18.69 0.38 6.09
CA ASP A 113 18.20 0.75 7.43
C ASP A 113 17.18 -0.24 8.03
N GLY A 114 17.46 -1.54 7.88
CA GLY A 114 16.58 -2.61 8.39
C GLY A 114 15.31 -2.85 7.58
N LYS A 115 15.02 -2.04 6.56
CA LYS A 115 13.91 -2.21 5.61
C LYS A 115 14.38 -3.00 4.39
N VAL A 116 13.53 -3.92 3.91
CA VAL A 116 13.83 -4.78 2.77
C VAL A 116 12.80 -4.55 1.66
N ARG A 117 13.29 -4.44 0.41
CA ARG A 117 12.47 -4.32 -0.80
C ARG A 117 12.96 -5.25 -1.89
N VAL A 118 12.07 -5.73 -2.74
CA VAL A 118 12.44 -6.53 -3.92
C VAL A 118 13.20 -5.64 -4.90
N ALA A 119 14.39 -6.07 -5.31
CA ALA A 119 15.16 -5.39 -6.35
C ALA A 119 14.58 -5.80 -7.71
N GLN A 120 13.89 -4.87 -8.39
CA GLN A 120 13.39 -5.06 -9.76
C GLN A 120 14.37 -4.50 -10.78
#